data_AF-A0A3C0NN58-F1
#
_entry.id   AF-A0A3C0NN58-F1
#
_cell.length_a   1.000
_cell.length_b   1.000
_cell.length_c   1.000
_cell.angle_alpha   90.00
_cell.angle_beta   90.00
_cell.angle_gamma   90.00
#
_symmetry.space_group_name_H-M   'P 1'
#
loop_
_entity.id
_entity.type
_entity.pdbx_description
1 polymer ?
#
loop_
_entity_poly.entity_id
_entity_poly.type
_entity_poly.pdbx_seq_one_letter_code
_entity_poly.pdbx_strand_id
1 'polypeptide(L)'
;MKKLSIILALAMILALFAGCGSVKTAAPSPVSEKAAAPAAAAEPAAVEPAPAVTSAGTVELVSPAMTEAAPVSEAAAGITADAPQTESAAEELSYTVETPAAEPSSSYSEVDGGIDWEHLIDIEEIEADPDTDDFALYLMNIQSCYFPGTEGCELTAAANAGRIADYFVSSSLNPGDVHKSVQNYYNKLSPADAEYFLTQLEGVVAAFDTISGSGGKSVLKSAGYEPNHYPWSEKTVQYCFLAMLGADQ
;
A
#
# COMPACT_ATOMS: atom_id res chain seq x y z
N MET A 1 -14.42 -14.55 44.95
CA MET A 1 -13.81 -15.81 44.47
C MET A 1 -13.22 -15.71 43.06
N LYS A 2 -13.78 -14.92 42.12
CA LYS A 2 -13.25 -14.77 40.75
C LYS A 2 -11.84 -14.17 40.65
N LYS A 3 -11.45 -13.25 41.55
CA LYS A 3 -10.13 -12.61 41.56
C LYS A 3 -8.96 -13.57 41.86
N LEU A 4 -9.22 -14.70 42.52
CA LEU A 4 -8.18 -15.69 42.84
C LEU A 4 -7.86 -16.61 41.65
N SER A 5 -8.81 -16.76 40.71
CA SER A 5 -8.63 -17.60 39.51
C SER A 5 -7.72 -16.96 38.47
N ILE A 6 -7.76 -15.63 38.36
CA ILE A 6 -6.94 -14.86 37.40
C ILE A 6 -5.47 -14.86 37.85
N ILE A 7 -5.22 -14.70 39.16
CA ILE A 7 -3.87 -14.74 39.72
C ILE A 7 -3.23 -16.13 39.55
N LEU A 8 -4.01 -17.20 39.69
CA LEU A 8 -3.51 -18.57 39.50
C LEU A 8 -3.18 -18.87 38.03
N ALA A 9 -3.96 -18.35 37.08
CA ALA A 9 -3.72 -18.51 35.65
C ALA A 9 -2.45 -17.76 35.19
N LEU A 10 -2.26 -16.53 35.66
CA LEU A 10 -1.06 -15.72 35.37
C LEU A 10 0.23 -16.36 35.90
N ALA A 11 0.19 -16.94 37.11
CA ALA A 11 1.35 -17.62 37.67
C ALA A 11 1.75 -18.89 36.89
N MET A 12 0.80 -19.55 36.23
CA MET A 12 1.08 -20.77 35.45
C MET A 12 1.71 -20.45 34.09
N ILE A 13 1.35 -19.32 33.48
CA ILE A 13 1.93 -18.86 32.21
C ILE A 13 3.39 -18.41 32.41
N LEU A 14 3.68 -17.70 33.51
CA LEU A 14 5.06 -17.27 33.84
C LEU A 14 6.04 -18.43 34.07
N ALA A 15 5.56 -19.60 34.48
CA ALA A 15 6.42 -20.77 34.71
C ALA A 15 6.87 -21.47 33.41
N LEU A 16 6.22 -21.20 32.27
CA LEU A 16 6.55 -21.83 30.98
C LEU A 16 7.69 -21.12 30.22
N PHE A 17 8.04 -19.88 30.58
CA PHE A 17 9.08 -19.10 29.90
C PHE A 17 10.50 -19.27 30.48
N ALA A 18 10.67 -20.06 31.55
CA ALA A 18 11.99 -20.29 32.16
C ALA A 18 12.79 -21.46 31.52
N GLY A 19 12.39 -21.97 30.35
CA GLY A 19 12.86 -23.25 29.83
C GLY A 19 13.13 -23.33 28.32
N CYS A 20 14.00 -22.48 27.78
CA CYS A 20 14.77 -22.70 26.54
C CYS A 20 15.85 -21.59 26.51
N GLY A 21 17.15 -21.81 26.34
CA GLY A 21 17.91 -22.90 25.75
C GLY A 21 19.08 -22.20 25.06
N SER A 22 20.30 -22.34 25.59
CA SER A 22 21.50 -21.65 25.09
C SER A 22 21.77 -22.01 23.62
N VAL A 23 21.60 -21.04 22.70
CA VAL A 23 22.11 -21.17 21.33
C VAL A 23 23.55 -20.71 21.29
N LYS A 24 24.43 -21.65 20.95
CA LYS A 24 25.87 -21.49 20.80
C LYS A 24 26.16 -20.80 19.45
N THR A 25 26.58 -19.54 19.51
CA THR A 25 27.04 -18.74 18.36
C THR A 25 28.27 -19.38 17.73
N ALA A 26 28.13 -19.84 16.48
CA ALA A 26 29.26 -20.18 15.62
C ALA A 26 29.63 -18.97 14.76
N ALA A 27 30.91 -18.62 14.76
CA ALA A 27 31.45 -17.48 14.03
C ALA A 27 31.38 -17.65 12.50
N PRO A 28 31.12 -16.58 11.73
CA PRO A 28 31.19 -16.62 10.27
C PRO A 28 32.65 -16.62 9.78
N SER A 29 32.94 -17.47 8.79
CA SER A 29 34.19 -17.45 8.02
C SER A 29 34.12 -16.39 6.92
N PRO A 30 35.25 -15.74 6.55
CA PRO A 30 35.28 -14.74 5.50
C PRO A 30 35.14 -15.37 4.11
N VAL A 31 34.16 -14.92 3.33
CA VAL A 31 34.00 -15.25 1.92
C VAL A 31 35.07 -14.52 1.11
N SER A 32 35.88 -15.30 0.39
CA SER A 32 36.80 -14.81 -0.64
C SER A 32 36.02 -14.22 -1.82
N GLU A 33 36.23 -12.94 -2.04
CA GLU A 33 35.94 -12.21 -3.26
C GLU A 33 36.70 -12.84 -4.44
N LYS A 34 35.97 -13.36 -5.42
CA LYS A 34 36.53 -13.72 -6.73
C LYS A 34 35.68 -13.09 -7.83
N ALA A 35 36.17 -11.96 -8.30
CA ALA A 35 35.77 -11.35 -9.55
C ALA A 35 36.01 -12.30 -10.73
N ALA A 36 34.99 -12.46 -11.58
CA ALA A 36 35.15 -12.92 -12.94
C ALA A 36 34.15 -12.15 -13.83
N ALA A 37 34.73 -11.51 -14.83
CA ALA A 37 34.13 -10.62 -15.81
C ALA A 37 33.11 -11.33 -16.75
N PRO A 38 32.32 -10.55 -17.53
CA PRO A 38 31.13 -11.04 -18.22
C PRO A 38 31.46 -11.63 -19.60
N ALA A 39 30.69 -12.62 -20.03
CA ALA A 39 30.74 -13.15 -21.39
C ALA A 39 29.34 -13.44 -21.95
N ALA A 40 29.03 -12.67 -23.00
CA ALA A 40 28.42 -13.12 -24.25
C ALA A 40 27.00 -13.73 -24.28
N ALA A 41 26.10 -12.96 -24.92
CA ALA A 41 25.41 -13.30 -26.17
C ALA A 41 24.66 -14.64 -26.29
N ALA A 42 23.33 -14.54 -26.33
CA ALA A 42 22.36 -15.30 -27.14
C ALA A 42 20.96 -14.80 -26.71
N GLU A 43 19.90 -14.69 -27.47
CA GLU A 43 19.51 -14.77 -28.89
C GLU A 43 18.00 -14.43 -28.84
N PRO A 44 17.41 -13.65 -29.76
CA PRO A 44 16.01 -13.27 -29.65
C PRO A 44 15.10 -14.45 -30.04
N ALA A 45 14.43 -15.05 -29.07
CA ALA A 45 13.42 -16.07 -29.31
C ALA A 45 12.22 -15.45 -30.04
N ALA A 46 11.91 -16.06 -31.18
CA ALA A 46 10.90 -15.66 -32.13
C ALA A 46 9.47 -15.71 -31.58
N VAL A 47 8.69 -14.76 -32.07
CA VAL A 47 7.24 -14.62 -31.96
C VAL A 47 6.55 -15.83 -32.61
N GLU A 48 5.76 -16.57 -31.84
CA GLU A 48 4.72 -17.48 -32.37
C GLU A 48 3.35 -16.81 -32.24
N PRO A 49 2.64 -16.51 -33.36
CA PRO A 49 1.24 -16.13 -33.32
C PRO A 49 0.35 -17.38 -33.44
N ALA A 50 -0.49 -17.61 -32.42
CA ALA A 50 -1.52 -18.65 -32.42
C ALA A 50 -2.94 -18.04 -32.50
N PRO A 51 -3.93 -18.77 -33.03
CA PRO A 51 -4.84 -18.28 -34.06
C PRO A 51 -6.17 -17.67 -33.56
N ALA A 52 -6.73 -16.82 -34.43
CA ALA A 52 -8.08 -16.30 -34.36
C ALA A 52 -9.13 -17.42 -34.33
N VAL A 53 -9.97 -17.42 -33.29
CA VAL A 53 -11.18 -18.23 -33.23
C VAL A 53 -12.36 -17.36 -33.69
N THR A 54 -12.73 -17.51 -34.95
CA THR A 54 -14.05 -17.17 -35.46
C THR A 54 -15.10 -18.09 -34.83
N SER A 55 -16.01 -17.53 -34.03
CA SER A 55 -17.26 -18.18 -33.68
C SER A 55 -18.42 -17.40 -34.29
N ALA A 56 -19.01 -17.98 -35.33
CA ALA A 56 -20.27 -17.55 -35.92
C ALA A 56 -21.42 -18.13 -35.08
N GLY A 57 -22.19 -17.26 -34.43
CA GLY A 57 -23.41 -17.61 -33.71
C GLY A 57 -24.60 -16.82 -34.27
N THR A 58 -25.38 -17.50 -35.10
CA THR A 58 -26.58 -17.05 -35.79
C THR A 58 -27.76 -16.88 -34.82
N VAL A 59 -28.36 -15.69 -34.84
CA VAL A 59 -29.80 -15.32 -34.80
C VAL A 59 -30.70 -15.99 -33.75
N GLU A 60 -31.24 -15.16 -32.84
CA GLU A 60 -32.65 -15.27 -32.45
C GLU A 60 -33.32 -13.89 -32.45
N LEU A 61 -34.32 -13.75 -33.33
CA LEU A 61 -35.22 -12.61 -33.47
C LEU A 61 -36.31 -12.69 -32.41
N VAL A 62 -36.42 -11.69 -31.54
CA VAL A 62 -37.70 -11.36 -30.87
C VAL A 62 -37.87 -9.84 -30.82
N SER A 63 -38.70 -9.32 -31.72
CA SER A 63 -39.55 -8.12 -31.53
C SER A 63 -40.90 -8.58 -30.94
N PRO A 64 -41.80 -7.73 -30.39
CA PRO A 64 -42.04 -6.29 -30.67
C PRO A 64 -42.29 -5.50 -29.34
N ALA A 65 -42.74 -4.24 -29.23
CA ALA A 65 -43.39 -3.27 -30.09
C ALA A 65 -43.23 -1.84 -29.49
N MET A 66 -43.11 -0.85 -30.39
CA MET A 66 -43.81 0.45 -30.43
C MET A 66 -44.23 1.17 -29.12
N THR A 67 -43.68 2.37 -28.90
CA THR A 67 -44.38 3.62 -28.49
C THR A 67 -43.40 4.78 -28.71
N GLU A 68 -43.46 5.47 -29.85
CA GLU A 68 -44.17 6.73 -30.13
C GLU A 68 -43.48 8.00 -29.58
N ALA A 69 -42.76 8.65 -30.51
CA ALA A 69 -42.51 10.07 -30.75
C ALA A 69 -42.69 11.11 -29.62
N ALA A 70 -41.65 11.92 -29.41
CA ALA A 70 -41.63 13.32 -29.88
C ALA A 70 -40.19 13.89 -29.91
N PRO A 71 -39.87 14.79 -30.86
CA PRO A 71 -38.53 15.38 -31.04
C PRO A 71 -38.41 16.72 -30.28
N VAL A 72 -37.18 17.28 -30.19
CA VAL A 72 -36.87 18.70 -30.45
C VAL A 72 -35.40 19.03 -30.12
N SER A 73 -34.79 19.73 -31.09
CA SER A 73 -33.62 20.63 -31.06
C SER A 73 -32.19 20.08 -30.95
N GLU A 74 -31.67 19.85 -32.15
CA GLU A 74 -30.44 20.43 -32.69
C GLU A 74 -30.04 21.80 -32.09
N ALA A 75 -28.80 21.92 -31.62
CA ALA A 75 -28.05 23.17 -31.56
C ALA A 75 -26.55 22.84 -31.69
N ALA A 76 -26.02 23.17 -32.87
CA ALA A 76 -24.62 23.08 -33.23
C ALA A 76 -23.82 24.27 -32.69
N ALA A 77 -22.62 24.01 -32.20
CA ALA A 77 -21.39 24.83 -32.33
C ALA A 77 -20.30 24.06 -31.57
N GLY A 78 -19.25 23.51 -32.19
CA GLY A 78 -18.36 24.21 -33.10
C GLY A 78 -17.27 24.92 -32.28
N ILE A 79 -16.37 24.16 -31.66
CA ILE A 79 -15.12 24.71 -31.11
C ILE A 79 -13.98 23.97 -31.79
N THR A 80 -13.44 24.64 -32.80
CA THR A 80 -12.21 24.29 -33.50
C THR A 80 -11.03 24.35 -32.54
N ALA A 81 -10.23 23.28 -32.57
CA ALA A 81 -8.90 23.23 -32.00
C ALA A 81 -8.00 24.30 -32.65
N ASP A 82 -7.32 25.08 -31.82
CA ASP A 82 -6.15 25.86 -32.21
C ASP A 82 -5.07 25.69 -31.12
N ALA A 83 -4.04 24.94 -31.49
CA ALA A 83 -2.71 24.92 -30.91
C ALA A 83 -1.78 24.40 -32.03
N PRO A 84 -0.47 24.73 -32.08
CA PRO A 84 0.32 25.56 -31.17
C PRO A 84 1.17 26.63 -31.90
N GLN A 85 1.57 27.69 -31.19
CA GLN A 85 2.81 28.40 -31.52
C GLN A 85 3.69 28.50 -30.27
N THR A 86 4.64 27.58 -30.22
CA THR A 86 5.85 27.61 -29.41
C THR A 86 6.78 28.68 -29.97
N GLU A 87 6.81 29.86 -29.36
CA GLU A 87 7.88 30.82 -29.57
C GLU A 87 8.98 30.57 -28.52
N SER A 88 10.08 30.02 -29.03
CA SER A 88 11.32 29.78 -28.31
C SER A 88 12.04 31.11 -28.09
N ALA A 89 11.92 31.67 -26.89
CA ALA A 89 12.84 32.69 -26.39
C ALA A 89 13.85 31.98 -25.46
N ALA A 90 15.00 31.61 -26.05
CA ALA A 90 16.18 31.23 -25.30
C ALA A 90 16.81 32.50 -24.71
N GLU A 91 16.41 32.90 -23.50
CA GLU A 91 17.26 33.74 -22.66
C GLU A 91 18.31 32.85 -22.00
N GLU A 92 19.57 33.02 -22.41
CA GLU A 92 20.74 32.57 -21.68
C GLU A 92 20.82 33.31 -20.34
N LEU A 93 20.14 32.78 -19.32
CA LEU A 93 20.43 33.13 -17.93
C LEU A 93 21.73 32.42 -17.52
N SER A 94 22.84 33.14 -17.64
CA SER A 94 24.12 32.74 -17.05
C SER A 94 24.00 32.77 -15.52
N TYR A 95 23.66 31.64 -14.91
CA TYR A 95 23.77 31.48 -13.46
C TYR A 95 25.24 31.31 -13.10
N THR A 96 25.81 32.30 -12.41
CA THR A 96 26.98 32.10 -11.58
C THR A 96 26.60 31.16 -10.44
N VAL A 97 27.01 29.90 -10.54
CA VAL A 97 26.99 28.96 -9.42
C VAL A 97 27.99 29.48 -8.40
N GLU A 98 27.49 30.24 -7.41
CA GLU A 98 28.24 30.43 -6.17
C GLU A 98 28.35 29.06 -5.51
N THR A 99 29.56 28.50 -5.54
CA THR A 99 29.92 27.30 -4.80
C THR A 99 29.50 27.49 -3.35
N PRO A 100 28.51 26.76 -2.82
CA PRO A 100 28.14 26.89 -1.42
C PRO A 100 29.37 26.55 -0.57
N ALA A 101 29.66 27.44 0.38
CA ALA A 101 30.72 27.26 1.34
C ALA A 101 30.58 25.88 1.99
N ALA A 102 31.70 25.14 2.02
CA ALA A 102 31.83 23.80 2.55
C ALA A 102 30.94 23.59 3.78
N GLU A 103 29.91 22.75 3.63
CA GLU A 103 29.05 22.38 4.75
C GLU A 103 29.88 21.68 5.83
N PRO A 104 29.58 21.91 7.11
CA PRO A 104 30.23 21.19 8.18
C PRO A 104 29.94 19.70 8.00
N SER A 105 31.02 18.91 7.90
CA SER A 105 31.01 17.45 7.95
C SER A 105 30.14 16.98 9.12
N SER A 106 28.86 16.72 8.85
CA SER A 106 27.97 16.02 9.76
C SER A 106 28.40 14.56 9.76
N SER A 107 29.15 14.16 10.78
CA SER A 107 29.50 12.78 11.02
C SER A 107 28.23 12.02 11.40
N TYR A 108 27.50 11.54 10.39
CA TYR A 108 26.53 10.49 10.58
C TYR A 108 27.29 9.25 11.02
N SER A 109 27.26 8.96 12.32
CA SER A 109 27.55 7.61 12.79
C SER A 109 26.54 6.69 12.11
N GLU A 110 27.03 5.72 11.34
CA GLU A 110 26.27 4.56 10.90
C GLU A 110 25.72 3.88 12.17
N VAL A 111 24.51 4.29 12.55
CA VAL A 111 23.71 3.54 13.51
C VAL A 111 23.26 2.33 12.70
N ASP A 112 23.93 1.21 12.96
CA ASP A 112 23.50 -0.15 12.62
C ASP A 112 22.17 -0.43 13.33
N GLY A 113 21.15 0.32 12.93
CA GLY A 113 19.78 0.23 13.37
C GLY A 113 19.08 -0.72 12.42
N GLY A 114 19.44 -2.00 12.51
CA GLY A 114 18.48 -3.03 12.14
C GLY A 114 17.20 -2.69 12.87
N ILE A 115 16.16 -2.29 12.13
CA ILE A 115 14.83 -2.13 12.68
C ILE A 115 14.51 -3.50 13.28
N ASP A 116 14.51 -3.56 14.60
CA ASP A 116 14.15 -4.76 15.34
C ASP A 116 12.65 -4.94 15.15
N TRP A 117 12.27 -5.62 14.07
CA TRP A 117 10.89 -5.90 13.70
C TRP A 117 10.19 -6.78 14.75
N GLU A 118 10.93 -7.41 15.66
CA GLU A 118 10.37 -8.12 16.83
C GLU A 118 10.00 -7.17 17.97
N HIS A 119 10.28 -5.85 17.85
CA HIS A 119 9.85 -4.80 18.78
C HIS A 119 8.90 -3.78 18.14
N LEU A 120 8.61 -3.91 16.84
CA LEU A 120 7.50 -3.19 16.22
C LEU A 120 6.19 -3.89 16.57
N ILE A 121 5.72 -3.54 17.77
CA ILE A 121 4.38 -3.81 18.30
C ILE A 121 4.18 -5.29 18.60
N ASP A 122 4.64 -5.71 19.77
CA ASP A 122 3.77 -6.54 20.60
C ASP A 122 2.44 -5.78 20.69
N ILE A 123 1.44 -6.21 19.90
CA ILE A 123 0.03 -5.88 20.16
C ILE A 123 -0.36 -6.68 21.41
N GLU A 124 0.44 -6.62 22.47
CA GLU A 124 0.06 -7.00 23.81
C GLU A 124 -0.90 -5.91 24.27
N GLU A 125 -2.17 -6.16 24.00
CA GLU A 125 -3.28 -5.64 24.78
C GLU A 125 -3.30 -4.10 24.85
N ILE A 126 -3.40 -3.46 23.68
CA ILE A 126 -4.26 -2.27 23.64
C ILE A 126 -5.59 -2.79 24.18
N GLU A 127 -6.03 -2.32 25.35
CA GLU A 127 -7.36 -2.62 25.90
C GLU A 127 -8.36 -2.21 24.81
N ALA A 128 -8.71 -3.18 23.96
CA ALA A 128 -9.64 -2.98 22.88
C ALA A 128 -10.93 -2.57 23.58
N ASP A 129 -11.28 -1.30 23.47
CA ASP A 129 -12.63 -0.86 23.77
C ASP A 129 -13.53 -1.86 23.01
N PRO A 130 -14.44 -2.58 23.69
CA PRO A 130 -15.25 -3.62 23.06
C PRO A 130 -16.09 -3.10 21.88
N ASP A 131 -16.16 -1.77 21.71
CA ASP A 131 -16.79 -1.09 20.60
C ASP A 131 -15.81 -0.71 19.45
N THR A 132 -14.52 -1.07 19.54
CA THR A 132 -13.51 -0.85 18.49
C THR A 132 -13.62 -1.95 17.46
N ASP A 133 -14.00 -1.59 16.23
CA ASP A 133 -13.95 -2.55 15.12
C ASP A 133 -12.49 -2.97 14.83
N ASP A 134 -12.28 -4.23 14.43
CA ASP A 134 -10.94 -4.75 14.14
C ASP A 134 -10.22 -3.93 13.05
N PHE A 135 -10.97 -3.23 12.20
CA PHE A 135 -10.40 -2.35 11.18
C PHE A 135 -9.73 -1.11 11.76
N ALA A 136 -10.25 -0.54 12.85
CA ALA A 136 -9.70 0.62 13.52
C ALA A 136 -8.27 0.38 14.03
N LEU A 137 -7.89 -0.87 14.32
CA LEU A 137 -6.50 -1.21 14.66
C LEU A 137 -5.54 -0.91 13.49
N TYR A 138 -5.97 -1.16 12.26
CA TYR A 138 -5.17 -0.81 11.08
C TYR A 138 -5.10 0.71 10.89
N LEU A 139 -6.20 1.43 11.14
CA LEU A 139 -6.21 2.91 11.08
C LEU A 139 -5.26 3.52 12.12
N MET A 140 -5.27 2.98 13.35
CA MET A 140 -4.32 3.36 14.40
C MET A 140 -2.87 3.07 14.01
N ASN A 141 -2.62 1.94 13.34
CA ASN A 141 -1.29 1.57 12.87
C ASN A 141 -0.81 2.52 11.76
N ILE A 142 -1.68 2.94 10.84
CA ILE A 142 -1.36 3.98 9.86
C ILE A 142 -0.93 5.26 10.59
N GLN A 143 -1.75 5.74 11.52
CA GLN A 143 -1.49 6.98 12.25
C GLN A 143 -0.15 6.94 13.01
N SER A 144 0.15 5.81 13.65
CA SER A 144 1.29 5.67 14.56
C SER A 144 2.60 5.32 13.87
N CYS A 145 2.56 4.71 12.68
CA CYS A 145 3.74 4.13 12.05
C CYS A 145 4.09 4.71 10.68
N TYR A 146 3.14 5.29 9.96
CA TYR A 146 3.41 5.86 8.64
C TYR A 146 3.66 7.37 8.73
N PHE A 147 4.85 7.82 8.35
CA PHE A 147 5.23 9.24 8.41
C PHE A 147 5.52 9.75 6.99
N PRO A 148 4.55 10.36 6.29
CA PRO A 148 4.76 10.91 4.95
C PRO A 148 5.96 11.85 4.87
N GLY A 149 6.76 11.71 3.80
CA GLY A 149 7.92 12.57 3.53
C GLY A 149 9.22 12.13 4.22
N THR A 150 9.22 11.06 5.02
CA THR A 150 10.45 10.48 5.55
C THR A 150 11.05 9.46 4.59
N GLU A 151 12.36 9.22 4.73
CA GLU A 151 13.02 8.16 3.98
C GLU A 151 12.43 6.78 4.34
N GLY A 152 12.15 5.96 3.34
CA GLY A 152 11.57 4.64 3.53
C GLY A 152 10.06 4.62 3.82
N CYS A 153 9.38 5.79 3.90
CA CYS A 153 7.95 5.84 4.18
C CYS A 153 7.10 5.05 3.15
N GLU A 154 7.55 4.97 1.89
CA GLU A 154 6.97 4.16 0.81
C GLU A 154 6.85 2.67 1.19
N LEU A 155 7.89 2.10 1.83
CA LEU A 155 7.89 0.69 2.25
C LEU A 155 6.93 0.47 3.42
N THR A 156 6.88 1.41 4.37
CA THR A 156 5.92 1.36 5.46
C THR A 156 4.48 1.47 4.95
N ALA A 157 4.21 2.34 3.98
CA ALA A 157 2.91 2.45 3.32
C ALA A 157 2.54 1.15 2.59
N ALA A 158 3.49 0.55 1.86
CA ALA A 158 3.31 -0.73 1.18
C ALA A 158 2.98 -1.89 2.14
N ALA A 159 3.68 -1.99 3.28
CA ALA A 159 3.38 -3.00 4.29
C ALA A 159 1.98 -2.80 4.92
N ASN A 160 1.61 -1.55 5.23
CA ASN A 160 0.28 -1.22 5.74
C ASN A 160 -0.82 -1.57 4.73
N ALA A 161 -0.64 -1.17 3.46
CA ALA A 161 -1.56 -1.50 2.38
C ALA A 161 -1.72 -3.01 2.21
N GLY A 162 -0.63 -3.77 2.26
CA GLY A 162 -0.70 -5.23 2.17
C GLY A 162 -1.51 -5.88 3.30
N ARG A 163 -1.28 -5.44 4.54
CA ARG A 163 -2.01 -5.93 5.73
C ARG A 163 -3.51 -5.64 5.64
N ILE A 164 -3.86 -4.42 5.22
CA ILE A 164 -5.25 -4.00 5.04
C ILE A 164 -5.92 -4.80 3.92
N ALA A 165 -5.22 -5.04 2.81
CA ALA A 165 -5.74 -5.84 1.71
C ALA A 165 -6.04 -7.29 2.13
N ASP A 166 -5.14 -7.93 2.88
CA ASP A 166 -5.37 -9.25 3.47
C ASP A 166 -6.55 -9.26 4.45
N TYR A 167 -6.69 -8.20 5.24
CA TYR A 167 -7.82 -8.03 6.14
C TYR A 167 -9.14 -7.90 5.38
N PHE A 168 -9.20 -7.13 4.29
CA PHE A 168 -10.41 -7.02 3.48
C PHE A 168 -10.84 -8.34 2.85
N VAL A 169 -9.89 -9.16 2.38
CA VAL A 169 -10.20 -10.51 1.86
C VAL A 169 -10.75 -11.42 2.97
N SER A 170 -10.19 -11.37 4.17
CA SER A 170 -10.57 -12.26 5.28
C SER A 170 -11.84 -11.85 6.02
N SER A 171 -12.12 -10.55 6.14
CA SER A 171 -13.24 -10.02 6.93
C SER A 171 -14.57 -9.95 6.17
N SER A 172 -14.55 -10.02 4.83
CA SER A 172 -15.72 -9.78 3.97
C SER A 172 -16.40 -8.42 4.22
N LEU A 173 -15.64 -7.42 4.70
CA LEU A 173 -16.13 -6.06 4.86
C LEU A 173 -16.56 -5.48 3.51
N ASN A 174 -17.72 -4.82 3.49
CA ASN A 174 -18.14 -4.07 2.33
C ASN A 174 -17.56 -2.63 2.39
N PRO A 175 -17.41 -1.96 1.24
CA PRO A 175 -16.83 -0.61 1.19
C PRO A 175 -17.56 0.43 2.04
N GLY A 176 -18.88 0.32 2.18
CA GLY A 176 -19.67 1.24 2.98
C GLY A 176 -19.35 1.16 4.48
N ASP A 177 -19.05 -0.03 4.99
CA ASP A 177 -18.64 -0.22 6.38
C ASP A 177 -17.19 0.25 6.59
N VAL A 178 -16.30 0.01 5.62
CA VAL A 178 -14.94 0.59 5.63
C VAL A 178 -14.98 2.11 5.72
N HIS A 179 -15.81 2.76 4.90
CA HIS A 179 -15.97 4.22 4.93
C HIS A 179 -16.48 4.71 6.30
N LYS A 180 -17.49 4.05 6.88
CA LYS A 180 -18.01 4.39 8.21
C LYS A 180 -16.94 4.26 9.29
N SER A 181 -16.14 3.19 9.26
CA SER A 181 -15.05 2.98 10.22
C SER A 181 -13.99 4.08 10.12
N VAL A 182 -13.58 4.46 8.90
CA VAL A 182 -12.67 5.60 8.69
C VAL A 182 -13.28 6.90 9.22
N GLN A 183 -14.55 7.20 8.90
CA GLN A 183 -15.23 8.40 9.40
C GLN A 183 -15.34 8.42 10.93
N ASN A 184 -15.68 7.29 11.54
CA ASN A 184 -15.76 7.16 12.99
C ASN A 184 -14.41 7.37 13.66
N TYR A 185 -13.33 6.89 13.03
CA TYR A 185 -11.97 7.12 13.52
C TYR A 185 -11.55 8.58 13.35
N TYR A 186 -11.72 9.15 12.16
CA TYR A 186 -11.44 10.54 11.82
C TYR A 186 -12.12 11.53 12.78
N ASN A 187 -13.39 11.31 13.09
CA ASN A 187 -14.17 12.19 13.98
C ASN A 187 -13.70 12.19 15.45
N LYS A 188 -12.84 11.24 15.85
CA LYS A 188 -12.24 11.19 17.19
C LYS A 188 -10.92 11.98 17.27
N LEU A 189 -10.34 12.36 16.14
CA LEU A 189 -9.06 13.05 16.07
C LEU A 189 -9.21 14.56 16.31
N SER A 190 -8.12 15.19 16.78
CA SER A 190 -8.05 16.65 16.78
C SER A 190 -8.01 17.16 15.33
N PRO A 191 -8.41 18.42 15.03
CA PRO A 191 -8.38 18.92 13.65
C PRO A 191 -7.03 18.79 12.96
N ALA A 192 -5.92 19.01 13.68
CA ALA A 192 -4.57 18.88 13.13
C ALA A 192 -4.20 17.41 12.86
N ASP A 193 -4.54 16.51 13.79
CA ASP A 193 -4.27 15.08 13.61
C ASP A 193 -5.14 14.49 12.49
N ALA A 194 -6.35 14.99 12.33
CA ALA A 194 -7.28 14.57 11.29
C ALA A 194 -6.76 14.92 9.89
N GLU A 195 -6.23 16.13 9.69
CA GLU A 195 -5.60 16.55 8.43
C GLU A 195 -4.36 15.71 8.10
N TYR A 196 -3.51 15.48 9.10
CA TYR A 196 -2.32 14.63 8.92
C TYR A 196 -2.70 13.17 8.62
N PHE A 197 -3.72 12.65 9.30
CA PHE A 197 -4.24 11.30 9.06
C PHE A 197 -4.77 11.11 7.64
N LEU A 198 -5.42 12.11 7.04
CA LEU A 198 -5.84 12.02 5.63
C LEU A 198 -4.64 11.89 4.69
N THR A 199 -3.57 12.65 4.93
CA THR A 199 -2.33 12.53 4.14
C THR A 199 -1.72 11.14 4.29
N GLN A 200 -1.73 10.59 5.52
CA GLN A 200 -1.28 9.23 5.77
C GLN A 200 -2.15 8.18 5.03
N LEU A 201 -3.46 8.38 5.03
CA LEU A 201 -4.42 7.47 4.39
C LEU A 201 -4.26 7.45 2.87
N GLU A 202 -4.12 8.63 2.26
CA GLU A 202 -3.85 8.78 0.82
C GLU A 202 -2.57 8.06 0.40
N GLY A 203 -1.49 8.19 1.18
CA GLY A 203 -0.23 7.49 0.92
C GLY A 203 -0.37 5.97 0.96
N VAL A 204 -1.16 5.44 1.91
CA VAL A 204 -1.43 3.99 1.99
C VAL A 204 -2.29 3.50 0.82
N VAL A 205 -3.29 4.28 0.40
CA VAL A 205 -4.12 3.95 -0.78
C VAL A 205 -3.29 3.98 -2.07
N ALA A 206 -2.44 4.98 -2.25
CA ALA A 206 -1.52 5.05 -3.40
C ALA A 206 -0.50 3.89 -3.39
N ALA A 207 -0.02 3.49 -2.21
CA ALA A 207 0.84 2.33 -2.08
C ALA A 207 0.12 1.04 -2.48
N PHE A 208 -1.19 0.91 -2.20
CA PHE A 208 -1.99 -0.23 -2.65
C PHE A 208 -2.00 -0.37 -4.18
N ASP A 209 -2.18 0.73 -4.91
CA ASP A 209 -2.11 0.72 -6.39
C ASP A 209 -0.75 0.20 -6.87
N THR A 210 0.34 0.62 -6.21
CA THR A 210 1.69 0.16 -6.53
C THR A 210 1.89 -1.34 -6.25
N ILE A 211 1.47 -1.83 -5.08
CA ILE A 211 1.66 -3.24 -4.70
C ILE A 211 0.67 -4.18 -5.38
N SER A 212 -0.40 -3.69 -5.98
CA SER A 212 -1.34 -4.51 -6.76
C SER A 212 -0.82 -4.80 -8.19
N GLY A 213 0.17 -4.03 -8.65
CA GLY A 213 0.75 -4.13 -10.00
C GLY A 213 1.77 -5.27 -10.19
N SER A 214 2.29 -5.38 -11.42
CA SER A 214 3.36 -6.31 -11.77
C SER A 214 4.66 -5.95 -11.06
N GLY A 215 5.00 -6.66 -9.99
CA GLY A 215 6.18 -6.39 -9.15
C GLY A 215 5.85 -6.13 -7.68
N GLY A 216 4.57 -5.98 -7.34
CA GLY A 216 4.13 -5.69 -5.98
C GLY A 216 4.62 -6.69 -4.93
N LYS A 217 4.68 -7.99 -5.27
CA LYS A 217 5.26 -9.01 -4.37
C LYS A 217 6.71 -8.70 -3.95
N SER A 218 7.53 -8.16 -4.84
CA SER A 218 8.90 -7.78 -4.50
C SER A 218 8.93 -6.57 -3.55
N VAL A 219 8.05 -5.60 -3.78
CA VAL A 219 7.91 -4.42 -2.92
C VAL A 219 7.48 -4.83 -1.52
N LEU A 220 6.49 -5.72 -1.39
CA LEU A 220 6.02 -6.23 -0.09
C LEU A 220 7.12 -6.96 0.66
N LYS A 221 7.91 -7.79 -0.04
CA LYS A 221 9.07 -8.46 0.55
C LYS A 221 10.11 -7.46 1.04
N SER A 222 10.43 -6.42 0.26
CA SER A 222 11.33 -5.34 0.68
C SER A 222 10.78 -4.55 1.87
N ALA A 223 9.45 -4.44 1.98
CA ALA A 223 8.76 -3.83 3.10
C ALA A 223 8.65 -4.76 4.34
N GLY A 224 9.25 -5.95 4.30
CA GLY A 224 9.22 -6.90 5.41
C GLY A 224 7.84 -7.54 5.65
N TYR A 225 6.98 -7.57 4.63
CA TYR A 225 5.63 -8.12 4.73
C TYR A 225 5.41 -9.27 3.73
N GLU A 226 5.02 -10.43 4.24
CA GLU A 226 4.63 -11.58 3.41
C GLU A 226 3.08 -11.68 3.38
N PRO A 227 2.44 -11.43 2.22
CA PRO A 227 0.99 -11.42 2.12
C PRO A 227 0.40 -12.84 2.11
N ASN A 228 -0.76 -13.01 2.76
CA ASN A 228 -1.48 -14.28 2.82
C ASN A 228 -2.38 -14.51 1.59
N HIS A 229 -2.95 -13.44 1.00
CA HIS A 229 -3.93 -13.54 -0.08
C HIS A 229 -3.47 -12.93 -1.41
N TYR A 230 -2.17 -12.66 -1.58
CA TYR A 230 -1.66 -12.07 -2.81
C TYR A 230 -1.67 -13.05 -4.00
N PRO A 231 -2.09 -12.63 -5.21
CA PRO A 231 -2.53 -11.28 -5.58
C PRO A 231 -4.00 -10.98 -5.20
N TRP A 232 -4.27 -9.78 -4.71
CA TRP A 232 -5.63 -9.31 -4.39
C TRP A 232 -6.38 -8.91 -5.68
N SER A 233 -6.93 -9.91 -6.37
CA SER A 233 -7.64 -9.72 -7.65
C SER A 233 -9.12 -9.34 -7.49
N GLU A 234 -9.64 -9.36 -6.27
CA GLU A 234 -11.03 -9.05 -6.00
C GLU A 234 -11.31 -7.55 -6.11
N LYS A 235 -12.26 -7.18 -6.97
CA LYS A 235 -12.72 -5.78 -7.10
C LYS A 235 -13.14 -5.18 -5.76
N THR A 236 -13.70 -6.01 -4.86
CA THR A 236 -14.10 -5.61 -3.51
C THR A 236 -12.93 -4.99 -2.73
N VAL A 237 -11.71 -5.52 -2.85
CA VAL A 237 -10.54 -4.97 -2.14
C VAL A 237 -10.22 -3.56 -2.66
N GLN A 238 -10.16 -3.37 -3.98
CA GLN A 238 -9.94 -2.05 -4.59
C GLN A 238 -11.01 -1.05 -4.14
N TYR A 239 -12.26 -1.49 -4.17
CA TYR A 239 -13.43 -0.75 -3.72
C TYR A 239 -13.38 -0.35 -2.24
N CYS A 240 -12.86 -1.22 -1.37
CA CYS A 240 -12.63 -0.88 0.04
C CYS A 240 -11.54 0.19 0.19
N PHE A 241 -10.43 0.11 -0.56
CA PHE A 241 -9.40 1.16 -0.55
C PHE A 241 -9.91 2.52 -1.02
N LEU A 242 -10.72 2.56 -2.09
CA LEU A 242 -11.35 3.80 -2.55
C LEU A 242 -12.32 4.37 -1.50
N ALA A 243 -13.07 3.51 -0.82
CA ALA A 243 -14.00 3.93 0.23
C ALA A 243 -13.30 4.51 1.46
N MET A 244 -12.04 4.13 1.72
CA MET A 244 -11.23 4.78 2.78
C MET A 244 -11.07 6.28 2.52
N LEU A 245 -11.00 6.73 1.27
CA LEU A 245 -10.90 8.15 0.90
C LEU A 245 -12.26 8.84 0.74
N GLY A 246 -13.37 8.12 0.94
CA GLY A 246 -14.71 8.65 0.70
C GLY A 246 -15.04 8.90 -0.76
N ALA A 247 -14.31 8.26 -1.69
CA ALA A 247 -14.71 8.23 -3.08
C ALA A 247 -15.98 7.36 -3.22
N ASP A 248 -17.08 7.99 -3.67
CA ASP A 248 -18.31 7.28 -4.01
C ASP A 248 -18.06 6.27 -5.15
N GLN A 249 -18.67 5.09 -5.05
CA GLN A 249 -18.63 4.05 -6.10
C GLN A 249 -19.72 4.19 -7.15
#